data_AF-A0A399HWT0-F1
#
_entry.id   AF-A0A399HWT0-F1
#
_cell.length_a   1.000
_cell.length_b   1.000
_cell.length_c   1.000
_cell.angle_alpha   90.00
_cell.angle_beta   90.00
_cell.angle_gamma   90.00
#
_symmetry.space_group_name_H-M   'P 1'
#
loop_
_entity.id
_entity.type
_entity.pdbx_description
1 polymer ?
#
loop_
_entity_poly.entity_id
_entity_poly.type
_entity_poly.pdbx_seq_one_letter_code
_entity_poly.pdbx_strand_id
1 'polypeptide(L)'
;MAIEDEDVRDRETWAGVARSWYTKAADKNPTVGRLYHHLAILARPNALQQMYYYSRSLTCVKPFQSARESILTLLDPILGRAGATLTHALAIDTSFIKAHGLLFERSPVMDVKGQDEFLNAKAEFIGNLDNHIGRVTAKWKEQGVYIAVTNIASWFEYGLNENILRQASLHPINLKAQDPSQNAVEEKIRSASSADQQNPTKPILSEEDISEALKGDEAHGIKPWAMCGTIPNAKLITHETFALVLRRIGDKNVLPHVHIMLAFLSSFASSKYVSDLIQDAPWTELVAFLNTLVKTENQIQSQSQTQTPNINDLLASNVFPGEGERGDELPLPEDYLVRGLIWADDYFPKKWFEREHDEEERYLELASTVKNRMERVLRLGYSIAKHQTWITYDKDSHTFSVR
;
A
#
# COMPACT_ATOMS: atom_id res chain seq x y z
N MET A 1 18.73 -20.60 -11.19
CA MET A 1 19.06 -21.33 -12.43
C MET A 1 20.18 -20.55 -13.08
N ALA A 2 21.40 -21.09 -13.00
CA ALA A 2 22.63 -20.47 -13.48
C ALA A 2 22.77 -20.79 -14.98
N ILE A 3 22.44 -19.81 -15.82
CA ILE A 3 22.97 -19.69 -17.18
C ILE A 3 23.51 -18.27 -17.22
N GLU A 4 24.61 -18.08 -16.50
CA GLU A 4 25.42 -16.87 -16.49
C GLU A 4 26.52 -17.15 -17.52
N ASP A 5 26.56 -16.42 -18.65
CA ASP A 5 27.80 -15.71 -19.04
C ASP A 5 27.97 -15.18 -20.49
N GLU A 6 27.04 -15.23 -21.45
CA GLU A 6 27.41 -14.73 -22.81
C GLU A 6 26.57 -13.61 -23.47
N ASP A 7 25.31 -13.33 -23.10
CA ASP A 7 24.61 -12.15 -23.64
C ASP A 7 23.69 -11.45 -22.63
N VAL A 8 23.95 -10.16 -22.38
CA VAL A 8 23.10 -9.28 -21.56
C VAL A 8 21.67 -9.23 -22.12
N ARG A 9 21.52 -9.32 -23.45
CA ARG A 9 20.21 -9.33 -24.12
C ARG A 9 19.46 -10.65 -23.87
N ASP A 10 20.17 -11.78 -23.81
CA ASP A 10 19.55 -13.06 -23.47
C ASP A 10 19.08 -13.03 -22.01
N ARG A 11 19.89 -12.47 -21.11
CA ARG A 11 19.51 -12.26 -19.71
C ARG A 11 18.25 -11.40 -19.58
N GLU A 12 18.18 -10.27 -20.28
CA GLU A 12 16.98 -9.41 -20.30
C GLU A 12 15.77 -10.14 -20.88
N THR A 13 15.94 -10.92 -21.94
CA THR A 13 14.87 -11.71 -22.56
C THR A 13 14.31 -12.75 -21.58
N TRP A 14 15.17 -13.54 -20.95
CA TRP A 14 14.77 -14.54 -19.96
C TRP A 14 14.17 -13.90 -18.70
N ALA A 15 14.70 -12.76 -18.27
CA ALA A 15 14.12 -12.00 -17.16
C ALA A 15 12.70 -11.50 -17.49
N GLY A 16 12.47 -11.04 -18.73
CA GLY A 16 11.14 -10.65 -19.22
C GLY A 16 10.15 -11.82 -19.23
N VAL A 17 10.57 -12.97 -19.75
CA VAL A 17 9.75 -14.21 -19.75
C VAL A 17 9.41 -14.63 -18.32
N ALA A 18 10.41 -14.67 -17.44
CA ALA A 18 10.22 -15.02 -16.04
C ALA A 18 9.27 -14.03 -15.34
N ARG A 19 9.40 -12.72 -15.61
CA ARG A 19 8.53 -11.68 -15.05
C ARG A 19 7.07 -11.91 -15.47
N SER A 20 6.83 -12.21 -16.74
CA SER A 20 5.48 -12.54 -17.23
C SER A 20 4.87 -13.74 -16.49
N TRP A 21 5.64 -14.82 -16.32
CA TRP A 21 5.18 -16.02 -15.60
C TRP A 21 4.91 -15.76 -14.12
N TYR A 22 5.80 -15.04 -13.43
CA TYR A 22 5.60 -14.71 -12.02
C TYR A 22 4.43 -13.75 -11.81
N THR A 23 4.22 -12.78 -12.71
CA THR A 23 3.02 -11.91 -12.67
C THR A 23 1.74 -12.74 -12.83
N LYS A 24 1.68 -13.64 -13.82
CA LYS A 24 0.52 -14.54 -14.01
C LYS A 24 0.29 -15.47 -12.81
N ALA A 25 1.36 -15.96 -12.19
CA ALA A 25 1.26 -16.78 -10.99
C ALA A 25 0.75 -15.96 -9.78
N ALA A 26 1.26 -14.74 -9.61
CA ALA A 26 0.83 -13.81 -8.56
C ALA A 26 -0.63 -13.40 -8.76
N ASP A 27 -1.08 -13.31 -10.01
CA ASP A 27 -2.46 -12.98 -10.30
C ASP A 27 -3.45 -14.04 -9.83
N LYS A 28 -3.05 -15.32 -9.92
CA LYS A 28 -3.85 -16.44 -9.42
C LYS A 28 -3.69 -16.65 -7.92
N ASN A 29 -2.57 -16.24 -7.33
CA ASN A 29 -2.22 -16.47 -5.93
C ASN A 29 -1.69 -15.19 -5.27
N PRO A 30 -2.51 -14.13 -5.18
CA PRO A 30 -2.03 -12.81 -4.79
C PRO A 30 -1.54 -12.71 -3.35
N THR A 31 -1.91 -13.66 -2.50
CA THR A 31 -1.55 -13.74 -1.07
C THR A 31 -0.17 -14.36 -0.81
N VAL A 32 0.51 -14.88 -1.85
CA VAL A 32 1.75 -15.65 -1.71
C VAL A 32 2.97 -14.73 -1.90
N GLY A 33 3.67 -14.45 -0.80
CA GLY A 33 4.85 -13.57 -0.78
C GLY A 33 5.99 -14.02 -1.69
N ARG A 34 6.19 -15.35 -1.82
CA ARG A 34 7.30 -15.94 -2.59
C ARG A 34 7.31 -15.50 -4.07
N LEU A 35 6.13 -15.28 -4.65
CA LEU A 35 6.00 -14.83 -6.05
C LEU A 35 6.53 -13.41 -6.20
N TYR A 36 6.25 -12.53 -5.23
CA TYR A 36 6.77 -11.17 -5.20
C TYR A 36 8.25 -11.11 -4.87
N HIS A 37 8.78 -12.03 -4.06
CA HIS A 37 10.24 -12.16 -3.87
C HIS A 37 10.97 -12.38 -5.19
N HIS A 38 10.46 -13.29 -6.04
CA HIS A 38 11.04 -13.51 -7.36
C HIS A 38 10.88 -12.30 -8.28
N LEU A 39 9.73 -11.61 -8.25
CA LEU A 39 9.54 -10.35 -8.97
C LEU A 39 10.51 -9.26 -8.49
N ALA A 40 10.86 -9.23 -7.20
CA ALA A 40 11.89 -8.32 -6.68
C ALA A 40 13.25 -8.60 -7.32
N ILE A 41 13.68 -9.87 -7.39
CA ILE A 41 14.95 -10.22 -8.05
C ILE A 41 14.96 -9.79 -9.52
N LEU A 42 13.82 -9.98 -10.22
CA LEU A 42 13.65 -9.65 -11.63
C LEU A 42 13.46 -8.15 -11.91
N ALA A 43 13.23 -7.32 -10.89
CA ALA A 43 13.02 -5.88 -11.04
C ALA A 43 14.33 -5.10 -11.22
N ARG A 44 15.51 -5.73 -11.09
CA ARG A 44 16.80 -5.07 -11.37
C ARG A 44 16.83 -4.53 -12.81
N PRO A 45 17.44 -3.34 -13.04
CA PRO A 45 18.11 -2.46 -12.08
C PRO A 45 17.18 -1.46 -11.34
N ASN A 46 15.85 -1.57 -11.45
CA ASN A 46 14.91 -0.62 -10.83
C ASN A 46 14.86 -0.79 -9.29
N ALA A 47 15.59 0.07 -8.57
CA ALA A 47 15.74 0.01 -7.12
C ALA A 47 14.41 0.21 -6.37
N LEU A 48 13.58 1.17 -6.80
CA LEU A 48 12.28 1.44 -6.18
C LEU A 48 11.34 0.23 -6.33
N GLN A 49 11.29 -0.37 -7.51
CA GLN A 49 10.45 -1.54 -7.78
C GLN A 49 10.95 -2.78 -7.00
N GLN A 50 12.26 -2.96 -6.86
CA GLN A 50 12.84 -3.99 -5.98
C GLN A 50 12.38 -3.80 -4.52
N MET A 51 12.50 -2.58 -3.99
CA MET A 51 12.09 -2.25 -2.62
C MET A 51 10.61 -2.54 -2.39
N TYR A 52 9.76 -2.15 -3.35
CA TYR A 52 8.33 -2.45 -3.35
C TYR A 52 8.05 -3.95 -3.31
N TYR A 53 8.64 -4.74 -4.21
CA TYR A 53 8.35 -6.18 -4.29
C TYR A 53 8.87 -6.94 -3.06
N TYR A 54 10.03 -6.58 -2.50
CA TYR A 54 10.48 -7.16 -1.23
C TYR A 54 9.56 -6.78 -0.07
N SER A 55 9.12 -5.52 0.01
CA SER A 55 8.16 -5.06 1.01
C SER A 55 6.85 -5.83 0.90
N ARG A 56 6.32 -6.00 -0.32
CA ARG A 56 5.11 -6.78 -0.63
C ARG A 56 5.28 -8.24 -0.26
N SER A 57 6.38 -8.87 -0.66
CA SER A 57 6.71 -10.27 -0.31
C SER A 57 6.64 -10.54 1.20
N LEU A 58 7.06 -9.58 2.01
CA LEU A 58 7.10 -9.69 3.46
C LEU A 58 5.76 -9.33 4.12
N THR A 59 4.89 -8.58 3.45
CA THR A 59 3.62 -8.09 4.01
C THR A 59 2.39 -8.69 3.34
N CYS A 60 2.57 -9.71 2.50
CA CYS A 60 1.50 -10.60 2.06
C CYS A 60 0.91 -11.40 3.23
N VAL A 61 -0.33 -11.89 3.07
CA VAL A 61 -0.98 -12.80 4.02
C VAL A 61 -0.11 -14.04 4.31
N LYS A 62 0.54 -14.59 3.29
CA LYS A 62 1.54 -15.66 3.41
C LYS A 62 2.92 -15.11 3.07
N PRO A 63 3.64 -14.49 4.04
CA PRO A 63 4.90 -13.82 3.75
C PRO A 63 6.00 -14.83 3.42
N PHE A 64 7.01 -14.41 2.65
CA PHE A 64 8.18 -15.23 2.34
C PHE A 64 9.42 -14.73 3.09
N GLN A 65 9.75 -15.41 4.19
CA GLN A 65 10.74 -14.92 5.15
C GLN A 65 12.16 -14.78 4.58
N SER A 66 12.56 -15.62 3.62
CA SER A 66 13.88 -15.50 2.96
C SER A 66 14.06 -14.18 2.19
N ALA A 67 12.97 -13.43 1.93
CA ALA A 67 13.07 -12.08 1.40
C ALA A 67 13.80 -11.12 2.34
N ARG A 68 13.83 -11.37 3.67
CA ARG A 68 14.58 -10.54 4.63
C ARG A 68 16.09 -10.61 4.44
N GLU A 69 16.61 -11.74 3.97
CA GLU A 69 18.04 -11.85 3.61
C GLU A 69 18.28 -11.30 2.20
N SER A 70 17.37 -11.56 1.27
CA SER A 70 17.52 -11.14 -0.13
C SER A 70 17.47 -9.62 -0.32
N ILE A 71 16.65 -8.92 0.47
CA ILE A 71 16.55 -7.45 0.43
C ILE A 71 17.87 -6.76 0.80
N LEU A 72 18.75 -7.40 1.59
CA LEU A 72 20.06 -6.84 1.93
C LEU A 72 20.94 -6.60 0.71
N THR A 73 20.74 -7.37 -0.37
CA THR A 73 21.43 -7.13 -1.66
C THR A 73 21.09 -5.76 -2.29
N LEU A 74 19.97 -5.16 -1.90
CA LEU A 74 19.57 -3.80 -2.27
C LEU A 74 20.02 -2.79 -1.20
N LEU A 75 19.91 -3.13 0.09
CA LEU A 75 20.14 -2.21 1.19
C LEU A 75 21.63 -2.00 1.50
N ASP A 76 22.47 -3.04 1.45
CA ASP A 76 23.89 -2.96 1.83
C ASP A 76 24.70 -1.93 1.03
N PRO A 77 24.55 -1.82 -0.31
CA PRO A 77 25.18 -0.76 -1.09
C PRO A 77 24.75 0.65 -0.67
N ILE A 78 23.46 0.83 -0.34
CA ILE A 78 22.87 2.14 -0.01
C ILE A 78 23.24 2.56 1.43
N LEU A 79 23.36 1.59 2.33
CA LEU A 79 23.78 1.78 3.72
C LEU A 79 25.30 1.81 3.89
N GLY A 80 26.08 1.76 2.80
CA GLY A 80 27.54 1.90 2.82
C GLY A 80 28.29 0.69 3.38
N ARG A 81 27.66 -0.49 3.35
CA ARG A 81 28.22 -1.76 3.87
C ARG A 81 28.80 -2.66 2.79
N ALA A 82 28.45 -2.41 1.52
CA ALA A 82 29.04 -3.09 0.38
C ALA A 82 30.11 -2.20 -0.29
N GLY A 83 31.16 -2.83 -0.85
CA GLY A 83 32.18 -2.12 -1.65
C GLY A 83 31.69 -1.69 -3.04
N ALA A 84 30.52 -2.17 -3.49
CA ALA A 84 29.91 -1.82 -4.76
C ALA A 84 28.88 -0.69 -4.57
N THR A 85 28.94 0.34 -5.41
CA THR A 85 27.93 1.41 -5.45
C THR A 85 26.78 1.03 -6.37
N LEU A 86 25.56 1.43 -6.01
CA LEU A 86 24.37 1.22 -6.84
C LEU A 86 24.32 2.30 -7.94
N THR A 87 25.20 2.19 -8.94
CA THR A 87 25.46 3.21 -9.98
C THR A 87 24.24 3.64 -10.80
N HIS A 88 23.18 2.83 -10.83
CA HIS A 88 21.96 3.08 -11.62
C HIS A 88 20.78 3.63 -10.81
N ALA A 89 20.89 3.76 -9.49
CA ALA A 89 19.79 4.26 -8.66
C ALA A 89 19.68 5.79 -8.73
N LEU A 90 18.46 6.31 -8.81
CA LEU A 90 18.22 7.75 -8.71
C LEU A 90 18.52 8.22 -7.27
N ALA A 91 18.95 9.48 -7.12
CA ALA A 91 19.22 10.06 -5.80
C ALA A 91 17.99 9.97 -4.87
N ILE A 92 16.80 10.28 -5.38
CA ILE A 92 15.55 10.17 -4.62
C ILE A 92 15.24 8.73 -4.19
N ASP A 93 15.47 7.74 -5.07
CA ASP A 93 15.29 6.32 -4.74
C ASP A 93 16.28 5.91 -3.65
N THR A 94 17.52 6.41 -3.74
CA THR A 94 18.57 6.16 -2.74
C THR A 94 18.18 6.73 -1.38
N SER A 95 17.72 7.97 -1.29
CA SER A 95 17.27 8.57 -0.02
C SER A 95 16.05 7.85 0.58
N PHE A 96 15.09 7.47 -0.27
CA PHE A 96 13.90 6.73 0.15
C PHE A 96 14.25 5.35 0.70
N ILE A 97 15.04 4.58 -0.08
CA ILE A 97 15.45 3.23 0.29
C ILE A 97 16.40 3.27 1.49
N LYS A 98 17.25 4.29 1.64
CA LYS A 98 18.08 4.47 2.84
C LYS A 98 17.22 4.66 4.10
N ALA A 99 16.24 5.55 4.06
CA ALA A 99 15.31 5.75 5.18
C ALA A 99 14.60 4.45 5.55
N HIS A 100 14.09 3.71 4.56
CA HIS A 100 13.43 2.43 4.78
C HIS A 100 14.38 1.30 5.24
N GLY A 101 15.62 1.29 4.77
CA GLY A 101 16.66 0.35 5.21
C GLY A 101 16.98 0.51 6.70
N LEU A 102 17.10 1.76 7.16
CA LEU A 102 17.29 2.07 8.58
C LEU A 102 16.10 1.60 9.44
N LEU A 103 14.86 1.75 8.94
CA LEU A 103 13.68 1.19 9.60
C LEU A 103 13.66 -0.35 9.58
N PHE A 104 14.07 -0.96 8.47
CA PHE A 104 14.00 -2.41 8.25
C PHE A 104 14.90 -3.19 9.22
N GLU A 105 16.10 -2.67 9.48
CA GLU A 105 17.08 -3.33 10.34
C GLU A 105 16.84 -3.11 11.83
N ARG A 106 15.93 -2.18 12.16
CA ARG A 106 15.67 -1.72 13.53
C ARG A 106 16.91 -1.17 14.24
N SER A 107 18.07 -1.08 13.57
CA SER A 107 19.30 -0.70 14.22
C SER A 107 20.25 0.04 13.27
N PRO A 108 20.63 1.30 13.61
CA PRO A 108 20.54 1.88 14.94
C PRO A 108 19.57 3.06 15.04
N VAL A 109 18.31 2.95 14.60
CA VAL A 109 17.27 3.97 14.93
C VAL A 109 17.05 4.07 16.45
N MET A 110 17.49 3.06 17.21
CA MET A 110 17.46 3.07 18.68
C MET A 110 18.70 3.73 19.33
N ASP A 111 19.66 4.24 18.55
CA ASP A 111 20.68 5.19 19.03
C ASP A 111 20.54 6.55 18.32
N VAL A 112 21.15 7.59 18.89
CA VAL A 112 21.04 8.97 18.38
C VAL A 112 21.51 9.08 16.92
N LYS A 113 22.52 8.29 16.56
CA LYS A 113 23.15 8.36 15.24
C LYS A 113 22.21 7.80 14.16
N GLY A 114 21.60 6.64 14.36
CA GLY A 114 20.68 6.10 13.37
C GLY A 114 19.38 6.88 13.28
N GLN A 115 18.94 7.54 14.36
CA GLN A 115 17.85 8.50 14.30
C GLN A 115 18.20 9.69 13.39
N ASP A 116 19.39 10.29 13.56
CA ASP A 116 19.84 11.40 12.71
C ASP A 116 19.99 10.97 11.24
N GLU A 117 20.54 9.78 10.99
CA GLU A 117 20.66 9.24 9.63
C GLU A 117 19.29 9.02 8.97
N PHE A 118 18.30 8.51 9.73
CA PHE A 118 16.94 8.36 9.24
C PHE A 118 16.31 9.72 8.92
N LEU A 119 16.41 10.69 9.84
CA LEU A 119 15.85 12.02 9.66
C LEU A 119 16.46 12.73 8.44
N ASN A 120 17.77 12.60 8.24
CA ASN A 120 18.47 13.14 7.08
C ASN A 120 18.02 12.48 5.77
N ALA A 121 17.96 11.15 5.72
CA ALA A 121 17.51 10.43 4.52
C ALA A 121 16.04 10.74 4.18
N LYS A 122 15.17 10.82 5.18
CA LYS A 122 13.77 11.24 5.03
C LYS A 122 13.69 12.67 4.51
N ALA A 123 14.43 13.61 5.10
CA ALA A 123 14.42 15.01 4.69
C ALA A 123 14.89 15.19 3.24
N GLU A 124 15.93 14.47 2.82
CA GLU A 124 16.39 14.45 1.43
C GLU A 124 15.32 13.88 0.48
N PHE A 125 14.68 12.77 0.86
CA PHE A 125 13.59 12.19 0.07
C PHE A 125 12.41 13.16 -0.08
N ILE A 126 11.88 13.68 1.04
CA ILE A 126 10.74 14.59 1.06
C ILE A 126 11.05 15.89 0.32
N GLY A 127 12.25 16.44 0.48
CA GLY A 127 12.69 17.66 -0.20
C GLY A 127 12.78 17.53 -1.72
N ASN A 128 13.01 16.31 -2.24
CA ASN A 128 13.07 16.04 -3.67
C ASN A 128 11.76 15.49 -4.27
N LEU A 129 10.80 15.11 -3.43
CA LEU A 129 9.61 14.38 -3.84
C LEU A 129 8.73 15.17 -4.81
N ASP A 130 8.40 16.43 -4.51
CA ASP A 130 7.51 17.23 -5.36
C ASP A 130 8.07 17.42 -6.79
N ASN A 131 9.36 17.75 -6.87
CA ASN A 131 10.09 17.87 -8.13
C ASN A 131 10.11 16.55 -8.90
N HIS A 132 10.30 15.42 -8.21
CA HIS A 132 10.28 14.11 -8.83
C HIS A 132 8.91 13.79 -9.42
N ILE A 133 7.83 14.00 -8.67
CA ILE A 133 6.45 13.79 -9.15
C ILE A 133 6.21 14.60 -10.43
N GLY A 134 6.57 15.89 -10.41
CA GLY A 134 6.47 16.77 -11.57
C GLY A 134 7.29 16.31 -12.79
N ARG A 135 8.46 15.69 -12.56
CA ARG A 135 9.34 15.19 -13.63
C ARG A 135 8.85 13.87 -14.23
N VAL A 136 8.36 12.94 -13.41
CA VAL A 136 7.98 11.59 -13.88
C VAL A 136 6.55 11.50 -14.40
N THR A 137 5.70 12.50 -14.07
CA THR A 137 4.33 12.67 -14.59
C THR A 137 3.51 11.37 -14.54
N ALA A 138 3.16 10.78 -15.68
CA ALA A 138 2.35 9.56 -15.78
C ALA A 138 2.99 8.36 -15.06
N LYS A 139 4.32 8.27 -15.01
CA LYS A 139 5.02 7.18 -14.31
C LYS A 139 4.81 7.25 -12.78
N TRP A 140 4.46 8.42 -12.25
CA TRP A 140 4.15 8.56 -10.82
C TRP A 140 2.94 7.71 -10.40
N LYS A 141 2.00 7.41 -11.30
CA LYS A 141 0.84 6.57 -10.99
C LYS A 141 1.24 5.22 -10.40
N GLU A 142 2.28 4.61 -10.97
CA GLU A 142 2.83 3.34 -10.48
C GLU A 142 3.82 3.57 -9.33
N GLN A 143 4.78 4.49 -9.49
CA GLN A 143 5.80 4.76 -8.47
C GLN A 143 5.21 5.23 -7.14
N GLY A 144 4.13 6.01 -7.17
CA GLY A 144 3.39 6.44 -6.01
C GLY A 144 2.77 5.27 -5.25
N VAL A 145 2.27 4.24 -5.94
CA VAL A 145 1.76 3.03 -5.30
C VAL A 145 2.91 2.22 -4.67
N TYR A 146 4.06 2.13 -5.34
CA TYR A 146 5.26 1.49 -4.78
C TYR A 146 5.67 2.16 -3.45
N ILE A 147 5.73 3.49 -3.44
CA ILE A 147 6.05 4.28 -2.24
C ILE A 147 4.99 4.09 -1.15
N ALA A 148 3.69 4.12 -1.48
CA ALA A 148 2.61 3.90 -0.52
C ALA A 148 2.73 2.51 0.15
N VAL A 149 2.94 1.46 -0.64
CA VAL A 149 3.06 0.08 -0.13
C VAL A 149 4.31 -0.08 0.73
N THR A 150 5.44 0.51 0.35
CA THR A 150 6.67 0.47 1.17
C THR A 150 6.52 1.26 2.47
N ASN A 151 5.85 2.42 2.44
CA ASN A 151 5.46 3.19 3.63
C ASN A 151 4.60 2.35 4.57
N ILE A 152 3.50 1.76 4.07
CA ILE A 152 2.62 0.89 4.87
C ILE A 152 3.40 -0.32 5.41
N ALA A 153 4.27 -0.93 4.62
CA ALA A 153 5.07 -2.08 5.07
C ALA A 153 5.93 -1.75 6.30
N SER A 154 6.42 -0.51 6.42
CA SER A 154 7.18 -0.08 7.59
C SER A 154 6.36 -0.01 8.89
N TRP A 155 5.04 0.21 8.81
CA TRP A 155 4.13 0.11 9.97
C TRP A 155 4.03 -1.33 10.49
N PHE A 156 4.04 -2.28 9.55
CA PHE A 156 4.08 -3.72 9.83
C PHE A 156 5.50 -4.23 10.12
N GLU A 157 6.48 -3.33 10.28
CA GLU A 157 7.91 -3.63 10.44
C GLU A 157 8.41 -4.65 9.41
N TYR A 158 7.91 -4.53 8.18
CA TYR A 158 8.18 -5.43 7.07
C TYR A 158 7.86 -6.89 7.41
N GLY A 159 6.68 -7.10 7.98
CA GLY A 159 6.09 -8.42 8.16
C GLY A 159 6.61 -9.21 9.35
N LEU A 160 7.24 -8.56 10.33
CA LEU A 160 7.74 -9.25 11.52
C LEU A 160 6.59 -9.91 12.27
N ASN A 161 6.83 -11.14 12.71
CA ASN A 161 5.77 -11.97 13.26
C ASN A 161 5.17 -11.33 14.52
N GLU A 162 5.99 -10.69 15.35
CA GLU A 162 5.59 -10.09 16.62
C GLU A 162 4.94 -8.71 16.46
N ASN A 163 4.91 -8.15 15.25
CA ASN A 163 4.35 -6.83 15.00
C ASN A 163 2.86 -6.78 15.35
N ILE A 164 2.45 -5.79 16.15
CA ILE A 164 1.09 -5.69 16.70
C ILE A 164 0.03 -5.54 15.60
N LEU A 165 0.30 -4.76 14.55
CA LEU A 165 -0.64 -4.61 13.43
C LEU A 165 -0.80 -5.92 12.66
N ARG A 166 0.32 -6.63 12.42
CA ARG A 166 0.28 -7.95 11.78
C ARG A 166 -0.57 -8.92 12.61
N GLN A 167 -0.34 -8.97 13.92
CA GLN A 167 -1.09 -9.83 14.84
C GLN A 167 -2.58 -9.49 14.85
N ALA A 168 -2.93 -8.21 14.89
CA ALA A 168 -4.31 -7.75 14.80
C ALA A 168 -4.99 -8.16 13.48
N SER A 169 -4.28 -8.09 12.35
CA SER A 169 -4.81 -8.52 11.05
C SER A 169 -4.95 -10.05 10.93
N LEU A 170 -4.10 -10.83 11.61
CA LEU A 170 -4.17 -12.30 11.52
C LEU A 170 -5.41 -12.91 12.16
N HIS A 171 -5.98 -12.29 13.20
CA HIS A 171 -7.19 -12.77 13.86
C HIS A 171 -8.39 -12.92 12.90
N PRO A 172 -8.87 -11.84 12.24
CA PRO A 172 -9.98 -11.96 11.29
C PRO A 172 -9.65 -12.89 10.10
N ILE A 173 -8.42 -12.88 9.61
CA ILE A 173 -7.96 -13.78 8.53
C ILE A 173 -8.10 -15.26 8.93
N ASN A 174 -7.64 -15.61 10.14
CA ASN A 174 -7.72 -16.99 10.63
C ASN A 174 -9.15 -17.42 10.92
N LEU A 175 -10.01 -16.52 11.39
CA LEU A 175 -11.45 -16.79 11.56
C LEU A 175 -12.10 -17.12 10.21
N LYS A 176 -11.79 -16.35 9.15
CA LYS A 176 -12.29 -16.62 7.79
C LYS A 176 -11.78 -17.94 7.22
N ALA A 177 -10.50 -18.26 7.43
CA ALA A 177 -9.91 -19.51 6.97
C ALA A 177 -10.49 -20.76 7.67
N GLN A 178 -11.19 -20.60 8.80
CA GLN A 178 -11.88 -21.70 9.49
C GLN A 178 -13.33 -21.89 9.00
N ASP A 179 -13.89 -20.92 8.26
CA ASP A 179 -15.25 -21.01 7.73
C ASP A 179 -15.31 -21.99 6.53
N PRO A 180 -16.06 -23.11 6.63
CA PRO A 180 -16.17 -24.10 5.57
C PRO A 180 -16.70 -23.54 4.25
N SER A 181 -17.54 -22.51 4.29
CA SER A 181 -18.11 -21.87 3.10
C SER A 181 -17.07 -21.06 2.31
N GLN A 182 -16.05 -20.54 3.00
CA GLN A 182 -14.94 -19.80 2.40
C GLN A 182 -13.90 -20.78 1.84
N ASN A 183 -13.58 -21.84 2.59
CA ASN A 183 -12.63 -22.87 2.18
C ASN A 183 -12.99 -23.57 0.87
N ALA A 184 -14.28 -23.87 0.65
CA ALA A 184 -14.76 -24.51 -0.59
C ALA A 184 -14.60 -23.63 -1.85
N VAL A 185 -14.58 -22.30 -1.68
CA VAL A 185 -14.36 -21.34 -2.78
C VAL A 185 -12.86 -21.19 -3.05
N GLU A 186 -12.04 -21.06 -1.99
CA GLU A 186 -10.59 -21.03 -2.14
C GLU A 186 -10.04 -22.31 -2.77
N GLU A 187 -10.53 -23.48 -2.38
CA GLU A 187 -10.09 -24.77 -2.93
C GLU A 187 -10.32 -24.91 -4.43
N LYS A 188 -11.41 -24.34 -4.96
CA LYS A 188 -11.70 -24.35 -6.41
C LYS A 188 -10.80 -23.43 -7.23
N ILE A 189 -10.15 -22.44 -6.61
CA ILE A 189 -9.30 -21.44 -7.27
C ILE A 189 -7.80 -21.84 -7.22
N ARG A 190 -7.43 -22.82 -6.38
CA ARG A 190 -6.04 -23.22 -6.13
C ARG A 190 -5.34 -23.78 -7.37
N SER A 191 -4.41 -23.01 -7.92
CA SER A 191 -3.40 -23.43 -8.91
C SER A 191 -1.96 -23.30 -8.40
N ALA A 192 -1.78 -22.94 -7.13
CA ALA A 192 -0.48 -22.73 -6.49
C ALA A 192 0.29 -24.05 -6.31
N SER A 193 1.63 -23.97 -6.35
CA SER A 193 2.50 -25.11 -6.03
C SER A 193 2.30 -25.56 -4.58
N SER A 194 2.64 -26.81 -4.26
CA SER A 194 2.53 -27.34 -2.89
C SER A 194 3.27 -26.50 -1.85
N ALA A 195 4.37 -25.85 -2.23
CA ALA A 195 5.11 -24.92 -1.37
C ALA A 195 4.33 -23.65 -1.02
N ASP A 196 3.37 -23.24 -1.85
CA ASP A 196 2.57 -22.02 -1.70
C ASP A 196 1.21 -22.25 -1.02
N GLN A 197 0.86 -23.51 -0.77
CA GLN A 197 -0.42 -23.92 -0.17
C GLN A 197 -0.42 -23.88 1.36
N GLN A 198 0.60 -23.29 1.99
CA GLN A 198 0.63 -23.16 3.45
C GLN A 198 -0.57 -22.35 3.95
N ASN A 199 -1.15 -22.76 5.08
CA ASN A 199 -2.21 -21.99 5.74
C ASN A 199 -1.67 -20.61 6.17
N PRO A 200 -2.53 -19.60 6.32
CA PRO A 200 -2.14 -18.34 6.94
C PRO A 200 -1.40 -18.57 8.26
N THR A 201 -0.42 -17.72 8.57
CA THR A 201 0.25 -17.78 9.88
C THR A 201 -0.79 -17.62 10.98
N LYS A 202 -0.77 -18.48 12.01
CA LYS A 202 -1.64 -18.31 13.18
C LYS A 202 -1.18 -17.10 13.99
N PRO A 203 -2.10 -16.32 14.59
CA PRO A 203 -1.72 -15.29 15.54
C PRO A 203 -1.01 -15.95 16.73
N ILE A 204 0.04 -15.30 17.22
CA ILE A 204 0.79 -15.69 18.42
C ILE A 204 0.38 -14.85 19.64
N LEU A 205 -0.16 -13.64 19.43
CA LEU A 205 -0.67 -12.77 20.49
C LEU A 205 -2.20 -12.92 20.60
N SER A 206 -2.71 -12.91 21.83
CA SER A 206 -4.15 -12.83 22.08
C SER A 206 -4.70 -11.44 21.74
N GLU A 207 -6.03 -11.30 21.65
CA GLU A 207 -6.64 -9.97 21.45
C GLU A 207 -6.39 -9.05 22.66
N GLU A 208 -6.30 -9.64 23.85
CA GLU A 208 -5.95 -8.96 25.11
C GLU A 208 -4.53 -8.41 25.06
N ASP A 209 -3.54 -9.23 24.69
CA ASP A 209 -2.13 -8.80 24.55
C ASP A 209 -1.99 -7.65 23.55
N ILE A 210 -2.74 -7.72 22.43
CA ILE A 210 -2.77 -6.66 21.42
C ILE A 210 -3.36 -5.37 22.01
N SER A 211 -4.48 -5.47 22.72
CA SER A 211 -5.12 -4.31 23.36
C SER A 211 -4.20 -3.66 24.41
N GLU A 212 -3.52 -4.47 25.22
CA GLU A 212 -2.54 -3.97 26.21
C GLU A 212 -1.35 -3.28 25.52
N ALA A 213 -0.78 -3.90 24.49
CA ALA A 213 0.33 -3.33 23.75
C ALA A 213 -0.05 -1.98 23.07
N LEU A 214 -1.28 -1.87 22.55
CA LEU A 214 -1.75 -0.63 21.91
C LEU A 214 -1.99 0.50 22.91
N LYS A 215 -2.45 0.19 24.13
CA LYS A 215 -2.69 1.19 25.18
C LYS A 215 -1.43 1.59 25.94
N GLY A 216 -0.47 0.66 26.06
CA GLY A 216 0.62 0.81 27.03
C GLY A 216 0.11 0.77 28.47
N ASP A 217 1.02 1.08 29.40
CA ASP A 217 0.75 1.16 30.83
C ASP A 217 1.55 2.32 31.44
N GLU A 218 0.88 3.46 31.65
CA GLU A 218 1.51 4.65 32.23
C GLU A 218 1.98 4.42 33.67
N ALA A 219 1.26 3.61 34.46
CA ALA A 219 1.59 3.36 35.86
C ALA A 219 2.91 2.58 36.00
N HIS A 220 3.20 1.70 35.04
CA HIS A 220 4.45 0.93 34.98
C HIS A 220 5.47 1.50 33.97
N GLY A 221 5.20 2.67 33.36
CA GLY A 221 6.08 3.33 32.41
C GLY A 221 6.23 2.61 31.06
N ILE A 222 5.31 1.71 30.72
CA ILE A 222 5.29 0.99 29.44
C ILE A 222 4.61 1.89 28.41
N LYS A 223 5.36 2.32 27.40
CA LYS A 223 4.81 3.15 26.34
C LYS A 223 3.91 2.32 25.40
N PRO A 224 2.87 2.92 24.81
CA PRO A 224 2.11 2.32 23.72
C PRO A 224 3.04 1.82 22.61
N TRP A 225 2.72 0.69 21.99
CA TRP A 225 3.50 0.12 20.87
C TRP A 225 3.75 1.14 19.76
N ALA A 226 2.77 2.00 19.47
CA ALA A 226 2.86 3.04 18.46
C ALA A 226 3.93 4.11 18.75
N MET A 227 4.41 4.19 19.99
CA MET A 227 5.45 5.11 20.45
C MET A 227 6.82 4.42 20.62
N CYS A 228 6.93 3.16 20.27
CA CYS A 228 8.12 2.33 20.51
C CYS A 228 8.88 2.02 19.22
N GLY A 229 10.20 1.85 19.36
CA GLY A 229 11.08 1.39 18.27
C GLY A 229 11.00 2.25 17.02
N THR A 230 10.83 1.61 15.85
CA THR A 230 10.81 2.27 14.54
C THR A 230 9.43 2.81 14.14
N ILE A 231 8.37 2.54 14.92
CA ILE A 231 6.99 2.88 14.56
C ILE A 231 6.75 4.40 14.45
N PRO A 232 7.25 5.26 15.36
CA PRO A 232 7.12 6.70 15.21
C PRO A 232 7.70 7.21 13.89
N ASN A 233 8.85 6.68 13.48
CA ASN A 233 9.50 7.05 12.22
C ASN A 233 8.75 6.52 10.99
N ALA A 234 8.19 5.31 11.06
CA ALA A 234 7.31 4.75 10.03
C ALA A 234 6.07 5.64 9.81
N LYS A 235 5.42 6.06 10.90
CA LYS A 235 4.31 7.03 10.84
C LYS A 235 4.74 8.35 10.23
N LEU A 236 5.88 8.89 10.68
CA LEU A 236 6.41 10.18 10.23
C LEU A 236 6.65 10.22 8.71
N ILE A 237 7.43 9.28 8.16
CA ILE A 237 7.69 9.25 6.71
C ILE A 237 6.41 9.02 5.91
N THR A 238 5.49 8.19 6.42
CA THR A 238 4.21 7.90 5.76
C THR A 238 3.34 9.15 5.67
N HIS A 239 3.13 9.84 6.80
CA HIS A 239 2.26 11.02 6.87
C HIS A 239 2.84 12.22 6.14
N GLU A 240 4.15 12.47 6.21
CA GLU A 240 4.78 13.54 5.44
C GLU A 240 4.74 13.30 3.93
N THR A 241 4.98 12.04 3.50
CA THR A 241 4.83 11.66 2.09
C THR A 241 3.40 11.92 1.62
N PHE A 242 2.42 11.42 2.38
CA PHE A 242 1.02 11.54 2.01
C PHE A 242 0.55 13.00 1.99
N ALA A 243 0.97 13.82 2.96
CA ALA A 243 0.66 15.25 2.99
C ALA A 243 1.20 15.98 1.75
N LEU A 244 2.45 15.70 1.34
CA LEU A 244 3.04 16.30 0.15
C LEU A 244 2.27 15.88 -1.11
N VAL A 245 1.94 14.60 -1.24
CA VAL A 245 1.16 14.09 -2.38
C VAL A 245 -0.23 14.74 -2.44
N LEU A 246 -0.91 14.90 -1.31
CA LEU A 246 -2.23 15.56 -1.21
C LEU A 246 -2.18 17.06 -1.57
N ARG A 247 -1.04 17.74 -1.37
CA ARG A 247 -0.89 19.15 -1.76
C ARG A 247 -0.81 19.37 -3.27
N ARG A 248 -0.58 18.31 -4.06
CA ARG A 248 -0.59 18.37 -5.54
C ARG A 248 -2.02 18.35 -6.10
N ILE A 249 -2.81 19.34 -5.68
CA ILE A 249 -4.22 19.48 -6.06
C ILE A 249 -4.35 19.61 -7.58
N GLY A 250 -5.24 18.81 -8.17
CA GLY A 250 -5.49 18.77 -9.61
C GLY A 250 -4.55 17.86 -10.42
N ASP A 251 -3.48 17.32 -9.81
CA ASP A 251 -2.57 16.38 -10.47
C ASP A 251 -3.19 14.97 -10.47
N LYS A 252 -3.76 14.56 -11.61
CA LYS A 252 -4.38 13.23 -11.76
C LYS A 252 -3.41 12.07 -11.55
N ASN A 253 -2.10 12.31 -11.67
CA ASN A 253 -1.10 11.26 -11.51
C ASN A 253 -0.94 10.83 -10.06
N VAL A 254 -1.35 11.67 -9.08
CA VAL A 254 -1.24 11.33 -7.66
C VAL A 254 -2.39 10.45 -7.15
N LEU A 255 -3.49 10.36 -7.90
CA LEU A 255 -4.70 9.65 -7.48
C LEU A 255 -4.46 8.19 -7.06
N PRO A 256 -3.61 7.37 -7.74
CA PRO A 256 -3.36 6.00 -7.31
C PRO A 256 -2.71 5.91 -5.92
N HIS A 257 -1.76 6.80 -5.61
CA HIS A 257 -1.17 6.88 -4.28
C HIS A 257 -2.23 7.26 -3.24
N VAL A 258 -3.05 8.27 -3.53
CA VAL A 258 -4.12 8.73 -2.63
C VAL A 258 -5.15 7.63 -2.40
N HIS A 259 -5.53 6.90 -3.46
CA HIS A 259 -6.44 5.76 -3.37
C HIS A 259 -5.91 4.69 -2.40
N ILE A 260 -4.66 4.24 -2.58
CA ILE A 260 -4.07 3.21 -1.71
C ILE A 260 -3.94 3.69 -0.26
N MET A 261 -3.52 4.94 -0.04
CA MET A 261 -3.44 5.51 1.31
C MET A 261 -4.82 5.61 1.97
N LEU A 262 -5.87 6.00 1.24
CA LEU A 262 -7.22 6.05 1.79
C LEU A 262 -7.82 4.67 2.04
N ALA A 263 -7.51 3.68 1.21
CA ALA A 263 -7.90 2.29 1.45
C ALA A 263 -7.29 1.79 2.78
N PHE A 264 -6.01 2.08 3.01
CA PHE A 264 -5.31 1.77 4.26
C PHE A 264 -5.89 2.54 5.46
N LEU A 265 -6.11 3.85 5.35
CA LEU A 265 -6.72 4.64 6.43
C LEU A 265 -8.15 4.17 6.74
N SER A 266 -8.93 3.81 5.72
CA SER A 266 -10.30 3.30 5.89
C SER A 266 -10.33 1.96 6.62
N SER A 267 -9.34 1.07 6.39
CA SER A 267 -9.27 -0.21 7.12
C SER A 267 -8.93 0.01 8.60
N PHE A 268 -8.10 1.01 8.91
CA PHE A 268 -7.79 1.41 10.28
C PHE A 268 -8.96 2.11 10.96
N ALA A 269 -9.64 3.01 10.27
CA ALA A 269 -10.82 3.70 10.77
C ALA A 269 -11.95 2.74 11.17
N SER A 270 -12.08 1.62 10.44
CA SER A 270 -13.07 0.59 10.70
C SER A 270 -12.67 -0.38 11.82
N SER A 271 -11.42 -0.34 12.27
CA SER A 271 -10.91 -1.23 13.31
C SER A 271 -11.12 -0.64 14.70
N LYS A 272 -11.74 -1.44 15.58
CA LYS A 272 -11.92 -1.10 17.00
C LYS A 272 -10.61 -1.05 17.80
N TYR A 273 -9.50 -1.56 17.24
CA TYR A 273 -8.21 -1.63 17.92
C TYR A 273 -7.26 -0.51 17.50
N VAL A 274 -7.20 -0.20 16.20
CA VAL A 274 -6.12 0.61 15.63
C VAL A 274 -6.58 1.97 15.08
N SER A 275 -7.84 2.35 15.29
CA SER A 275 -8.37 3.64 14.84
C SER A 275 -7.55 4.83 15.35
N ASP A 276 -7.08 4.77 16.60
CA ASP A 276 -6.36 5.91 17.20
C ASP A 276 -4.97 6.11 16.59
N LEU A 277 -4.45 5.11 15.87
CA LEU A 277 -3.13 5.18 15.25
C LEU A 277 -3.07 6.14 14.05
N ILE A 278 -4.22 6.50 13.49
CA ILE A 278 -4.32 7.42 12.34
C ILE A 278 -4.69 8.85 12.77
N GLN A 279 -4.70 9.15 14.07
CA GLN A 279 -5.05 10.47 14.59
C GLN A 279 -4.20 11.61 13.98
N ASP A 280 -2.93 11.34 13.74
CA ASP A 280 -1.93 12.27 13.20
C ASP A 280 -1.77 12.21 11.67
N ALA A 281 -2.65 11.51 10.96
CA ALA A 281 -2.68 11.57 9.50
C ALA A 281 -2.96 13.01 9.02
N PRO A 282 -2.55 13.38 7.78
CA PRO A 282 -2.67 14.75 7.27
C PRO A 282 -4.10 15.10 6.84
N TRP A 283 -5.01 15.17 7.83
CA TRP A 283 -6.45 15.38 7.63
C TRP A 283 -6.77 16.71 6.96
N THR A 284 -6.02 17.76 7.28
CA THR A 284 -6.18 19.10 6.68
C THR A 284 -5.92 19.06 5.17
N GLU A 285 -4.79 18.48 4.75
CA GLU A 285 -4.46 18.30 3.33
C GLU A 285 -5.47 17.38 2.64
N LEU A 286 -5.92 16.31 3.32
CA LEU A 286 -6.91 15.40 2.77
C LEU A 286 -8.23 16.10 2.50
N VAL A 287 -8.73 16.89 3.45
CA VAL A 287 -9.97 17.66 3.29
C VAL A 287 -9.86 18.64 2.13
N ALA A 288 -8.74 19.36 2.00
CA ALA A 288 -8.52 20.25 0.87
C ALA A 288 -8.51 19.51 -0.49
N PHE A 289 -7.89 18.33 -0.53
CA PHE A 289 -7.86 17.47 -1.71
C PHE A 289 -9.25 16.96 -2.08
N LEU A 290 -9.99 16.38 -1.14
CA LEU A 290 -11.36 15.86 -1.34
C LEU A 290 -12.32 16.95 -1.80
N ASN A 291 -12.29 18.13 -1.17
CA ASN A 291 -13.11 19.27 -1.57
C ASN A 291 -12.82 19.74 -3.00
N THR A 292 -11.58 19.59 -3.47
CA THR A 292 -11.26 19.90 -4.87
C THR A 292 -11.77 18.83 -5.83
N LEU A 293 -11.75 17.55 -5.44
CA LEU A 293 -12.36 16.48 -6.22
C LEU A 293 -13.88 16.65 -6.31
N VAL A 294 -14.55 17.02 -5.23
CA VAL A 294 -15.99 17.34 -5.23
C VAL A 294 -16.31 18.46 -6.23
N LYS A 295 -15.53 19.56 -6.20
CA LYS A 295 -15.69 20.66 -7.17
C LYS A 295 -15.48 20.19 -8.61
N THR A 296 -14.47 19.36 -8.84
CA THR A 296 -14.16 18.82 -10.18
C THR A 296 -15.30 17.94 -10.68
N GLU A 297 -15.84 17.06 -9.84
CA GLU A 297 -16.95 16.19 -10.18
C GLU A 297 -18.22 16.99 -10.50
N ASN A 298 -18.57 17.97 -9.67
CA ASN A 298 -19.71 18.86 -9.92
C ASN A 298 -19.57 19.62 -11.26
N GLN A 299 -18.35 20.03 -11.64
CA GLN A 299 -18.08 20.67 -12.93
C GLN A 299 -18.28 19.71 -14.11
N ILE A 300 -17.80 18.47 -13.98
CA ILE A 300 -17.99 17.43 -15.00
C ILE A 300 -19.49 17.13 -15.20
N GLN A 301 -20.23 16.97 -14.10
CA GLN A 301 -21.67 16.71 -14.12
C GLN A 301 -22.45 17.83 -14.80
N SER A 302 -22.09 19.09 -14.52
CA SER A 302 -22.75 20.26 -15.13
C SER A 302 -22.54 20.33 -16.66
N GLN A 303 -21.48 19.72 -17.19
CA GLN A 303 -21.17 19.70 -18.63
C GLN A 303 -21.78 18.51 -19.36
N SER A 304 -21.98 17.38 -18.68
CA SER A 304 -22.65 16.20 -19.24
C SER A 304 -24.17 16.37 -19.16
N GLN A 305 -24.87 16.47 -20.29
CA GLN A 305 -26.35 16.53 -20.35
C GLN A 305 -27.06 15.22 -19.92
N THR A 306 -26.36 14.32 -19.23
CA THR A 306 -26.85 13.02 -18.76
C THR A 306 -27.29 13.10 -17.30
N GLN A 307 -28.31 12.34 -16.92
CA GLN A 307 -28.74 12.14 -15.52
C GLN A 307 -27.64 11.40 -14.74
N THR A 308 -26.58 12.10 -14.33
CA THR A 308 -25.61 11.58 -13.37
C THR A 308 -26.16 11.75 -11.95
N PRO A 309 -25.90 10.79 -11.03
CA PRO A 309 -26.30 10.92 -9.63
C PRO A 309 -25.71 12.19 -9.01
N ASN A 310 -26.49 12.87 -8.16
CA ASN A 310 -26.00 14.01 -7.39
C ASN A 310 -24.75 13.59 -6.60
N ILE A 311 -23.79 14.50 -6.35
CA ILE A 311 -22.59 14.21 -5.57
C ILE A 311 -22.88 13.47 -4.25
N ASN A 312 -23.97 13.81 -3.57
CA ASN A 312 -24.39 13.11 -2.35
C ASN A 312 -24.73 11.63 -2.60
N ASP A 313 -25.36 11.30 -3.71
CA ASP A 313 -25.69 9.92 -4.09
C ASP A 313 -24.42 9.15 -4.48
N LEU A 314 -23.51 9.80 -5.22
CA LEU A 314 -22.20 9.25 -5.56
C LEU A 314 -21.41 8.88 -4.30
N LEU A 315 -21.34 9.79 -3.34
CA LEU A 315 -20.63 9.58 -2.08
C LEU A 315 -21.31 8.53 -1.20
N ALA A 316 -22.65 8.52 -1.16
CA ALA A 316 -23.42 7.58 -0.36
C ALA A 316 -23.32 6.13 -0.87
N SER A 317 -23.01 5.93 -2.14
CA SER A 317 -22.83 4.61 -2.74
C SER A 317 -21.66 3.83 -2.13
N ASN A 318 -21.74 2.49 -2.19
CA ASN A 318 -20.68 1.62 -1.71
C ASN A 318 -19.38 1.86 -2.50
N VAL A 319 -18.22 1.77 -1.82
CA VAL A 319 -16.89 1.95 -2.44
C VAL A 319 -16.71 1.07 -3.66
N PHE A 320 -17.14 -0.20 -3.54
CA PHE A 320 -17.20 -1.16 -4.64
C PHE A 320 -18.66 -1.46 -5.03
N PRO A 321 -18.94 -1.78 -6.30
CA PRO A 321 -20.29 -2.08 -6.76
C PRO A 321 -20.76 -3.46 -6.27
N GLY A 322 -22.07 -3.60 -6.07
CA GLY A 322 -22.71 -4.91 -5.92
C GLY A 322 -22.74 -5.72 -7.21
N GLU A 323 -23.24 -6.96 -7.13
CA GLU A 323 -23.44 -7.81 -8.31
C GLU A 323 -24.48 -7.17 -9.25
N GLY A 324 -24.10 -6.95 -10.51
CA GLY A 324 -24.94 -6.28 -11.51
C GLY A 324 -24.94 -4.74 -11.46
N GLU A 325 -24.21 -4.11 -10.52
CA GLU A 325 -24.10 -2.66 -10.41
C GLU A 325 -22.82 -2.11 -11.08
N ARG A 326 -22.95 -0.91 -11.67
CA ARG A 326 -21.85 -0.10 -12.24
C ARG A 326 -20.88 -0.95 -13.05
N GLY A 327 -21.41 -1.66 -14.05
CA GLY A 327 -20.70 -2.71 -14.81
C GLY A 327 -19.37 -2.25 -15.43
N ASP A 328 -19.29 -0.96 -15.75
CA ASP A 328 -18.12 -0.25 -16.29
C ASP A 328 -17.04 0.08 -15.25
N GLU A 329 -17.31 -0.06 -13.95
CA GLU A 329 -16.29 0.00 -12.91
C GLU A 329 -15.48 -1.30 -12.87
N LEU A 330 -14.31 -1.27 -13.51
CA LEU A 330 -13.32 -2.35 -13.47
C LEU A 330 -12.30 -2.16 -12.32
N PRO A 331 -11.59 -3.23 -11.91
CA PRO A 331 -10.41 -3.12 -11.06
C PRO A 331 -9.40 -2.12 -11.62
N LEU A 332 -8.93 -1.22 -10.77
CA LEU A 332 -7.95 -0.22 -11.17
C LEU A 332 -6.54 -0.85 -11.23
N PRO A 333 -5.61 -0.30 -12.03
CA PRO A 333 -4.23 -0.81 -12.10
C PRO A 333 -3.59 -1.01 -10.71
N GLU A 334 -3.80 -0.05 -9.81
CA GLU A 334 -3.27 -0.10 -8.44
C GLU A 334 -3.91 -1.19 -7.56
N ASP A 335 -5.12 -1.67 -7.85
CA ASP A 335 -5.76 -2.76 -7.10
C ASP A 335 -4.92 -4.04 -7.18
N TYR A 336 -4.36 -4.30 -8.36
CA TYR A 336 -3.46 -5.43 -8.62
C TYR A 336 -2.11 -5.30 -7.92
N LEU A 337 -1.67 -4.07 -7.66
CA LEU A 337 -0.42 -3.78 -6.97
C LEU A 337 -0.52 -3.99 -5.46
N VAL A 338 -1.73 -4.02 -4.89
CA VAL A 338 -1.93 -4.14 -3.43
C VAL A 338 -2.70 -5.39 -2.99
N ARG A 339 -3.41 -6.06 -3.90
CA ARG A 339 -4.15 -7.29 -3.55
C ARG A 339 -3.24 -8.35 -2.92
N GLY A 340 -3.78 -9.02 -1.90
CA GLY A 340 -3.09 -10.05 -1.13
C GLY A 340 -2.09 -9.54 -0.09
N LEU A 341 -1.93 -8.22 0.07
CA LEU A 341 -1.31 -7.62 1.24
C LEU A 341 -2.20 -7.83 2.47
N ILE A 342 -1.59 -8.06 3.63
CA ILE A 342 -2.30 -8.42 4.86
C ILE A 342 -3.29 -7.33 5.32
N TRP A 343 -2.94 -6.04 5.13
CA TRP A 343 -3.81 -4.93 5.50
C TRP A 343 -5.00 -4.74 4.54
N ALA A 344 -4.94 -5.35 3.35
CA ALA A 344 -5.93 -5.23 2.28
C ALA A 344 -6.82 -6.49 2.14
N ASP A 345 -6.70 -7.46 3.06
CA ASP A 345 -7.43 -8.75 2.99
C ASP A 345 -8.95 -8.55 2.91
N ASP A 346 -9.46 -7.58 3.68
CA ASP A 346 -10.89 -7.25 3.77
C ASP A 346 -11.32 -6.15 2.81
N TYR A 347 -10.37 -5.57 2.06
CA TYR A 347 -10.64 -4.38 1.28
C TYR A 347 -11.41 -4.71 -0.01
N PHE A 348 -11.00 -5.74 -0.73
CA PHE A 348 -11.59 -6.07 -2.03
C PHE A 348 -12.75 -7.08 -1.91
N PRO A 349 -13.88 -6.85 -2.59
CA PRO A 349 -14.90 -7.89 -2.75
C PRO A 349 -14.34 -9.15 -3.40
N LYS A 350 -14.82 -10.33 -3.01
CA LYS A 350 -14.29 -11.63 -3.48
C LYS A 350 -14.19 -11.75 -5.00
N LYS A 351 -15.23 -11.30 -5.71
CA LYS A 351 -15.31 -11.35 -7.18
C LYS A 351 -14.83 -10.07 -7.87
N TRP A 352 -14.17 -9.16 -7.14
CA TRP A 352 -13.77 -7.86 -7.70
C TRP A 352 -12.90 -8.02 -8.95
N PHE A 353 -11.90 -8.90 -8.87
CA PHE A 353 -10.95 -9.15 -9.94
C PHE A 353 -11.47 -10.04 -11.08
N GLU A 354 -12.66 -10.65 -10.94
CA GLU A 354 -13.31 -11.43 -12.00
C GLU A 354 -13.99 -10.52 -13.05
N ARG A 355 -14.14 -9.23 -12.75
CA ARG A 355 -14.74 -8.24 -13.63
C ARG A 355 -13.83 -7.83 -14.79
N GLU A 356 -12.52 -8.01 -14.63
CA GLU A 356 -11.56 -7.80 -15.71
C GLU A 356 -11.51 -9.02 -16.62
N HIS A 357 -11.65 -8.79 -17.92
CA HIS A 357 -11.68 -9.86 -18.92
C HIS A 357 -10.49 -9.79 -19.89
N ASP A 358 -9.72 -8.69 -19.86
CA ASP A 358 -8.52 -8.52 -20.67
C ASP A 358 -7.31 -8.12 -19.80
N GLU A 359 -6.30 -9.01 -19.73
CA GLU A 359 -5.07 -8.77 -18.98
C GLU A 359 -4.23 -7.63 -19.59
N GLU A 360 -4.32 -7.39 -20.90
CA GLU A 360 -3.59 -6.33 -21.60
C GLU A 360 -4.24 -4.96 -21.37
N GLU A 361 -5.56 -4.90 -21.26
CA GLU A 361 -6.30 -3.64 -21.03
C GLU A 361 -6.21 -3.14 -19.58
N ARG A 362 -5.93 -4.02 -18.62
CA ARG A 362 -5.83 -3.71 -17.18
C ARG A 362 -4.94 -2.51 -16.85
N TYR A 363 -3.88 -2.30 -17.62
CA TYR A 363 -2.89 -1.23 -17.37
C TYR A 363 -3.16 0.04 -18.18
N LEU A 364 -4.27 0.09 -18.94
CA LEU A 364 -4.65 1.25 -19.73
C LEU A 364 -5.19 2.38 -18.84
N GLU A 365 -4.54 3.53 -18.96
CA GLU A 365 -4.91 4.76 -18.26
C GLU A 365 -5.89 5.58 -19.09
N LEU A 366 -7.09 5.03 -19.33
CA LEU A 366 -8.19 5.69 -20.03
C LEU A 366 -8.81 6.82 -19.18
N ALA A 367 -9.58 7.70 -19.82
CA ALA A 367 -10.31 8.75 -19.12
C ALA A 367 -11.33 8.18 -18.11
N SER A 368 -11.95 7.04 -18.43
CA SER A 368 -12.81 6.28 -17.51
C SER A 368 -12.05 5.76 -16.29
N THR A 369 -10.81 5.26 -16.47
CA THR A 369 -9.94 4.82 -15.36
C THR A 369 -9.70 5.95 -14.37
N VAL A 370 -9.40 7.15 -14.87
CA VAL A 370 -9.20 8.34 -14.02
C VAL A 370 -10.48 8.73 -13.29
N LYS A 371 -11.64 8.68 -13.97
CA LYS A 371 -12.95 8.97 -13.37
C LYS A 371 -13.28 7.97 -12.25
N ASN A 372 -13.23 6.67 -12.54
CA ASN A 372 -13.51 5.60 -11.57
C ASN A 372 -12.61 5.72 -10.33
N ARG A 373 -11.32 6.07 -10.53
CA ARG A 373 -10.37 6.30 -9.44
C ARG A 373 -10.75 7.51 -8.59
N MET A 374 -11.11 8.63 -9.21
CA MET A 374 -11.56 9.83 -8.50
C MET A 374 -12.81 9.57 -7.66
N GLU A 375 -13.80 8.88 -8.24
CA GLU A 375 -15.02 8.49 -7.52
C GLU A 375 -14.72 7.55 -6.36
N ARG A 376 -13.81 6.57 -6.53
CA ARG A 376 -13.40 5.66 -5.45
C ARG A 376 -12.71 6.41 -4.31
N VAL A 377 -11.83 7.36 -4.62
CA VAL A 377 -11.19 8.24 -3.62
C VAL A 377 -12.24 9.05 -2.85
N LEU A 378 -13.23 9.60 -3.54
CA LEU A 378 -14.33 10.36 -2.93
C LEU A 378 -15.19 9.48 -2.01
N ARG A 379 -15.57 8.28 -2.45
CA ARG A 379 -16.33 7.29 -1.63
C ARG A 379 -15.54 6.84 -0.40
N LEU A 380 -14.22 6.64 -0.52
CA LEU A 380 -13.35 6.33 0.62
C LEU A 380 -13.28 7.49 1.62
N GLY A 381 -13.08 8.73 1.14
CA GLY A 381 -13.09 9.92 1.98
C GLY A 381 -14.41 10.08 2.74
N TYR A 382 -15.55 9.83 2.05
CA TYR A 382 -16.86 9.83 2.69
C TYR A 382 -17.03 8.69 3.69
N SER A 383 -16.52 7.49 3.40
CA SER A 383 -16.52 6.36 4.34
C SER A 383 -15.79 6.70 5.64
N ILE A 384 -14.62 7.34 5.55
CA ILE A 384 -13.88 7.82 6.73
C ILE A 384 -14.68 8.88 7.49
N ALA A 385 -15.32 9.82 6.79
CA ALA A 385 -16.15 10.86 7.41
C ALA A 385 -17.38 10.31 8.17
N LYS A 386 -17.88 9.11 7.84
CA LYS A 386 -18.97 8.45 8.59
C LYS A 386 -18.58 8.10 10.03
N HIS A 387 -17.30 7.94 10.32
CA HIS A 387 -16.84 7.70 11.70
C HIS A 387 -16.96 8.93 12.59
N GLN A 388 -17.06 10.13 12.00
CA GLN A 388 -17.24 11.39 12.73
C GLN A 388 -16.08 11.67 13.72
N THR A 389 -14.87 11.15 13.47
CA THR A 389 -13.72 11.30 14.37
C THR A 389 -12.70 12.32 13.87
N TRP A 390 -12.22 12.17 12.63
CA TRP A 390 -11.13 13.00 12.10
C TRP A 390 -11.60 14.06 11.10
N ILE A 391 -12.58 13.69 10.27
CA ILE A 391 -13.18 14.55 9.26
C ILE A 391 -14.69 14.35 9.27
N THR A 392 -15.42 15.35 8.80
CA THR A 392 -16.87 15.33 8.62
C THR A 392 -17.21 15.72 7.18
N TYR A 393 -18.43 15.37 6.74
CA TYR A 393 -18.97 15.80 5.46
C TYR A 393 -20.36 16.42 5.67
N ASP A 394 -20.54 17.63 5.17
CA ASP A 394 -21.79 18.36 5.21
C ASP A 394 -22.54 18.21 3.88
N LYS A 395 -23.74 17.63 3.93
CA LYS A 395 -24.55 17.29 2.76
C LYS A 395 -25.18 18.51 2.07
N ASP A 396 -25.34 19.63 2.77
CA ASP A 396 -26.01 20.81 2.24
C ASP A 396 -25.02 21.69 1.47
N SER A 397 -23.81 21.85 2.01
CA SER A 397 -22.71 22.60 1.39
C SER A 397 -21.85 21.76 0.45
N HIS A 398 -21.99 20.42 0.47
CA HIS A 398 -21.12 19.47 -0.22
C HIS A 398 -19.63 19.65 0.14
N THR A 399 -19.34 19.86 1.43
CA THR A 399 -17.96 20.11 1.89
C THR A 399 -17.52 19.14 2.98
N PHE A 400 -16.27 18.69 2.85
CA PHE A 400 -15.53 18.05 3.93
C PHE A 400 -14.90 19.10 4.85
N SER A 401 -14.84 18.79 6.14
CA SER A 401 -14.17 19.61 7.18
C SER A 401 -13.35 18.73 8.11
N VAL A 402 -12.27 19.28 8.69
CA VAL A 402 -11.56 18.64 9.80
C VAL A 402 -12.39 18.80 11.07
N ARG A 403 -12.36 17.79 11.95
CA ARG A 403 -13.08 17.81 13.24
C ARG A 403 -12.27 18.45 14.37
#